data_AF-A0A7C2M607-F1
#
_entry.id   AF-A0A7C2M607-F1
#
_cell.length_a   1.000
_cell.length_b   1.000
_cell.length_c   1.000
_cell.angle_alpha   90.00
_cell.angle_beta   90.00
_cell.angle_gamma   90.00
#
_symmetry.space_group_name_H-M   'P 1'
#
loop_
_entity.id
_entity.type
_entity.pdbx_description
1 polymer ?
#
loop_
_entity_poly.entity_id
_entity_poly.type
_entity_poly.pdbx_seq_one_letter_code
_entity_poly.pdbx_strand_id
1 'polypeptide(L)' 'MRTETRNKSWNEIKTNDSWAIFKIMGEFVNGYEKLSQIGPCVSIFGSARTKPENPYYKLTEEVAKKIVDHGYGIITGGG' A
#
# COMPACT_ATOMS: atom_id res chain seq x y z
N MET A 1 -19.96 -13.29 -38.73
CA MET A 1 -20.33 -11.99 -38.12
C MET A 1 -19.05 -11.32 -37.67
N ARG A 2 -18.68 -10.18 -38.25
CA ARG A 2 -17.50 -9.39 -37.82
C ARG A 2 -17.83 -8.77 -36.47
N THR A 3 -17.02 -9.06 -35.45
CA THR A 3 -17.08 -8.40 -34.15
C THR A 3 -16.59 -6.97 -34.33
N GLU A 4 -17.49 -6.00 -34.22
CA GLU A 4 -17.13 -4.58 -34.20
C GLU A 4 -16.43 -4.27 -32.88
N THR A 5 -15.15 -3.88 -32.96
CA THR A 5 -14.39 -3.36 -31.83
C THR A 5 -15.02 -2.02 -31.42
N ARG A 6 -15.82 -2.02 -30.36
CA ARG A 6 -16.45 -0.81 -29.80
C ARG A 6 -15.36 0.11 -29.25
N ASN A 7 -14.86 1.02 -30.07
CA ASN A 7 -14.01 2.11 -29.62
C ASN A 7 -14.83 2.98 -28.65
N LYS A 8 -14.42 3.01 -27.38
CA LYS A 8 -15.06 3.83 -26.34
C LYS A 8 -15.06 5.29 -26.78
N SER A 9 -16.16 5.99 -26.53
CA SER A 9 -16.29 7.41 -26.85
C SER A 9 -15.23 8.21 -26.07
N TRP A 10 -14.58 9.19 -26.71
CA TRP A 10 -13.58 10.07 -26.09
C TRP A 10 -14.05 10.69 -24.76
N ASN A 11 -15.37 10.90 -24.60
CA ASN A 11 -15.96 11.40 -23.35
C ASN A 11 -15.94 10.36 -22.22
N GLU A 12 -16.13 9.07 -22.49
CA GLU A 12 -16.05 7.99 -21.47
C GLU A 12 -14.62 7.81 -20.96
N ILE A 13 -13.61 8.05 -21.81
CA ILE A 13 -12.20 7.95 -21.43
C ILE A 13 -11.85 9.09 -20.46
N LYS A 14 -12.26 10.33 -20.74
CA LYS A 14 -11.97 11.51 -19.89
C LYS A 14 -12.72 11.53 -18.56
N THR A 15 -13.98 11.08 -18.52
CA THR A 15 -14.76 11.06 -17.26
C THR A 15 -14.24 10.01 -16.28
N ASN A 16 -13.87 8.83 -16.78
CA ASN A 16 -13.23 7.79 -15.97
C ASN A 16 -11.88 8.24 -15.42
N ASP A 17 -11.12 9.00 -16.21
CA ASP A 17 -9.83 9.58 -15.81
C ASP A 17 -10.00 10.66 -14.72
N SER A 18 -11.01 11.52 -14.85
CA SER A 18 -11.31 12.55 -13.84
C SER A 18 -11.69 11.94 -12.49
N TRP A 19 -12.50 10.88 -12.48
CA TRP A 19 -12.86 10.18 -11.23
C TRP A 19 -11.64 9.49 -10.59
N ALA A 20 -10.75 8.91 -11.38
CA ALA A 20 -9.51 8.32 -10.88
C ALA A 20 -8.64 9.36 -10.18
N ILE A 21 -8.52 10.57 -10.74
CA ILE A 21 -7.79 11.69 -10.12
C ILE A 21 -8.38 12.04 -8.75
N PHE A 22 -9.70 12.20 -8.66
CA PHE A 22 -10.35 12.50 -7.37
C PHE A 22 -10.14 11.38 -6.35
N LYS A 23 -10.18 10.12 -6.79
CA LYS A 23 -9.90 8.98 -5.92
C LYS A 23 -8.47 9.01 -5.39
N ILE A 24 -7.49 9.24 -6.26
CA ILE A 24 -6.07 9.36 -5.89
C ILE A 24 -5.88 10.50 -4.89
N MET A 25 -6.45 11.68 -5.16
CA MET A 25 -6.39 12.82 -4.24
C MET A 25 -7.00 12.47 -2.87
N GLY A 26 -8.15 11.79 -2.85
CA GLY A 26 -8.78 11.32 -1.61
C GLY A 26 -7.91 10.32 -0.84
N GLU A 27 -7.26 9.38 -1.53
CA GLU A 27 -6.33 8.42 -0.93
C GLU A 27 -5.11 9.11 -0.32
N PHE A 28 -4.55 10.13 -0.98
CA PHE A 28 -3.46 10.94 -0.44
C PHE A 28 -3.89 11.68 0.83
N VAL A 29 -5.01 12.40 0.82
CA VAL A 29 -5.48 13.15 1.99
C VAL A 29 -5.69 12.23 3.19
N ASN A 30 -6.41 11.13 2.98
CA ASN A 30 -6.65 10.13 4.02
C ASN A 30 -5.34 9.47 4.52
N GLY A 31 -4.37 9.24 3.62
CA GLY A 31 -3.05 8.73 3.97
C GLY A 31 -2.28 9.71 4.86
N TYR A 32 -2.23 10.98 4.48
CA TYR A 32 -1.54 12.03 5.26
C TYR A 32 -2.17 12.22 6.64
N GLU A 33 -3.49 12.34 6.73
CA GLU A 33 -4.18 12.51 8.01
C GLU A 33 -3.88 11.37 8.97
N LYS A 34 -4.02 10.11 8.51
CA LYS A 34 -3.72 8.94 9.34
C LYS A 34 -2.27 8.87 9.77
N LEU A 35 -1.33 9.07 8.85
CA LEU A 35 0.10 8.96 9.15
C LEU A 35 0.61 10.12 10.00
N SER A 36 0.00 11.31 9.91
CA SER A 36 0.38 12.48 10.73
C SER A 36 0.18 12.28 12.23
N GLN A 37 -0.68 11.33 12.63
CA GLN A 37 -0.96 11.03 14.03
C GLN A 37 0.03 10.00 14.62
N ILE A 38 0.90 9.42 13.80
CA ILE A 38 1.80 8.34 14.20
C ILE A 38 3.19 8.91 14.53
N GLY A 39 3.81 8.40 15.60
CA GLY A 39 5.16 8.72 16.01
C GLY A 39 6.26 8.18 15.07
N PRO A 40 7.53 8.22 15.47
CA PRO A 40 8.63 7.76 14.63
C PRO A 40 8.48 6.26 14.30
N CYS A 41 8.59 5.92 13.02
CA CYS A 41 8.39 4.56 12.53
C CYS A 41 9.56 4.08 11.67
N VAL A 42 9.73 2.76 11.62
CA VAL A 42 10.64 2.06 10.71
C VAL A 42 9.83 1.25 9.70
N SER A 43 10.12 1.44 8.41
CA SER A 43 9.50 0.64 7.35
C SER A 43 10.27 -0.66 7.13
N ILE A 44 9.59 -1.81 7.24
CA ILE A 44 10.17 -3.14 7.01
C ILE A 44 9.59 -3.74 5.74
N PHE A 45 10.48 -4.20 4.85
CA PHE A 45 10.13 -4.88 3.61
C PHE A 45 10.65 -6.32 3.59
N GLY A 46 9.89 -7.19 2.94
CA GLY A 46 10.22 -8.61 2.80
C GLY A 46 9.33 -9.27 1.76
N SER A 47 9.63 -10.53 1.43
CA SER A 47 8.82 -11.31 0.50
C SER A 47 7.47 -11.67 1.14
N ALA A 48 6.36 -11.30 0.48
CA ALA A 48 4.99 -11.71 0.84
C ALA A 48 4.74 -13.22 0.73
N ARG A 49 5.69 -13.98 0.19
CA ARG A 49 5.59 -15.44 -0.01
C ARG A 49 6.34 -16.25 1.05
N THR A 50 7.05 -15.57 1.94
CA THR A 50 7.85 -16.24 2.97
C THR A 50 6.92 -16.86 4.01
N LYS A 51 7.02 -18.18 4.21
CA LYS A 51 6.22 -18.89 5.20
C LYS A 51 6.73 -18.64 6.63
N PRO A 52 5.86 -18.75 7.66
CA PRO A 52 6.24 -18.51 9.06
C PRO A 52 7.38 -19.39 9.59
N GLU A 53 7.57 -20.58 9.02
CA GLU A 53 8.65 -21.49 9.44
C GLU A 53 10.03 -21.04 8.96
N ASN A 54 10.09 -20.13 7.99
CA ASN A 54 11.33 -19.65 7.40
C ASN A 54 12.18 -18.90 8.45
N PRO A 55 13.49 -19.15 8.54
CA PRO A 55 14.35 -18.47 9.50
C PRO A 55 14.34 -16.94 9.36
N TYR A 56 14.19 -16.41 8.15
CA TYR A 56 14.10 -14.96 7.94
C TYR A 56 12.76 -14.37 8.39
N TYR A 57 11.68 -15.15 8.41
CA TYR A 57 10.41 -14.71 8.99
C TYR A 57 10.59 -14.49 10.49
N LYS A 58 11.07 -15.50 11.20
CA LYS A 58 11.32 -15.45 12.65
C LYS A 58 12.32 -14.36 13.03
N LEU A 59 13.41 -14.23 12.27
CA LEU A 59 14.38 -13.16 12.48
C LEU A 59 13.75 -11.78 12.33
N THR A 60 12.87 -11.60 11.34
CA THR A 60 12.17 -10.32 11.14
C THR A 60 11.24 -10.01 12.30
N GLU A 61 10.53 -11.01 12.86
CA GLU A 61 9.70 -10.83 14.07
C GLU A 61 10.55 -10.41 15.28
N GLU A 62 11.70 -11.05 15.51
CA GLU A 62 12.62 -10.70 16.60
C GLU A 62 13.18 -9.28 16.46
N VAL A 63 13.55 -8.88 15.23
CA VAL A 63 14.05 -7.53 14.93
C VAL A 63 12.94 -6.50 15.12
N ALA A 64 11.75 -6.74 14.58
CA ALA A 64 10.60 -5.85 14.70
C ALA A 64 10.21 -5.64 16.17
N LYS A 65 10.22 -6.71 16.97
CA LYS A 65 9.99 -6.63 18.42
C LYS A 65 10.97 -5.69 19.09
N LYS A 66 12.28 -5.85 18.83
CA LYS A 66 13.31 -4.98 19.41
C LYS A 66 13.13 -3.52 19.00
N ILE A 67 12.74 -3.24 17.76
CA ILE A 67 12.49 -1.87 17.30
C ILE A 67 11.32 -1.24 18.08
N VAL A 68 10.23 -1.98 18.26
CA VAL A 68 9.07 -1.52 19.05
C VAL A 68 9.42 -1.31 20.52
N ASP A 69 10.21 -2.21 21.10
CA ASP A 69 10.70 -2.09 22.49
C ASP A 69 11.54 -0.81 22.71
N HIS A 70 12.14 -0.25 21.65
CA HIS A 70 12.88 1.03 21.68
C HIS A 70 12.00 2.26 21.40
N GLY A 71 10.67 2.10 21.30
CA GLY A 71 9.73 3.20 21.15
C GLY A 71 9.43 3.63 19.71
N TYR A 72 9.80 2.82 18.71
CA TYR A 72 9.48 3.08 17.31
C TYR A 72 8.28 2.25 16.84
N GLY A 73 7.43 2.83 15.98
CA GLY A 73 6.41 2.07 15.26
C GLY A 73 6.99 1.28 14.08
N ILE A 74 6.21 0.35 13.53
CA ILE A 74 6.56 -0.41 12.32
C ILE A 74 5.54 -0.14 11.22
N ILE A 75 6.01 0.12 10.01
CA ILE A 75 5.18 0.23 8.80
C ILE A 75 5.60 -0.88 7.83
N THR A 76 4.63 -1.56 7.20
CA THR A 76 4.86 -2.62 6.21
C THR A 76 3.98 -2.43 4.98
N GLY A 77 4.21 -3.25 3.95
CA GLY A 77 3.36 -3.29 2.75
C GLY A 77 2.02 -4.00 2.92
N GLY A 78 1.72 -4.58 4.10
CA GLY A 78 0.45 -5.25 4.38
C GLY A 78 0.18 -6.52 3.56
N GLY A 79 1.23 -7.15 3.03
CA GLY A 79 1.17 -8.38 2.23
C GLY A 79 1.32 -9.66 3.05
#